data_AF-A0A822C216-F1
#
_entry.id   AF-A0A822C216-F1
#
_cell.length_a   1.000
_cell.length_b   1.000
_cell.length_c   1.000
_cell.angle_alpha   90.00
_cell.angle_beta   90.00
_cell.angle_gamma   90.00
#
_symmetry.space_group_name_H-M   'P 1'
#
loop_
_entity.id
_entity.type
_entity.pdbx_description
1 polymer ?
#
loop_
_entity_poly.entity_id
_entity_poly.type
_entity_poly.pdbx_seq_one_letter_code
_entity_poly.pdbx_strand_id
1 'polypeptide(L)'
;MDVDLQPLPAITYTTIGGIIDLYLFTGPTFHDVIQQYWDVIGKPMIPPFWSLGFHLSRWGYNTIDNLRERMRNADFPYDAQWTDIDVMSSTLDYTYSQTNFKGLPDLVRELQFEGKHYVNLIDPAISSTQSTGSYPPYDDGVKQGIFMTKFNSTELIIGQVWPGNTAFPDFTNPKTTEWWTNCAARFHDIIPFDGMLIDMNEPSSFIDGSMDGCTNNNLDNPPFVPSE
;
A
#
# COMPACT_ATOMS: atom_id res chain seq x y z
N MET A 1 16.81 -12.72 3.55
CA MET A 1 17.74 -13.42 4.45
C MET A 1 17.21 -14.84 4.59
N ASP A 2 18.07 -15.83 4.74
CA ASP A 2 17.63 -17.19 5.03
C ASP A 2 17.66 -17.47 6.53
N VAL A 3 16.69 -18.26 6.99
CA VAL A 3 16.59 -18.76 8.36
C VAL A 3 16.47 -20.28 8.31
N ASP A 4 17.60 -20.97 8.47
CA ASP A 4 17.66 -22.42 8.37
C ASP A 4 17.44 -23.09 9.73
N LEU A 5 16.54 -24.07 9.76
CA LEU A 5 16.29 -24.93 10.92
C LEU A 5 16.99 -26.28 10.73
N GLN A 6 17.75 -26.72 11.72
CA GLN A 6 18.46 -27.99 11.67
C GLN A 6 17.78 -29.07 12.54
N PRO A 7 17.99 -30.37 12.25
CA PRO A 7 17.40 -31.47 13.03
C PRO A 7 17.87 -31.54 14.50
N LEU A 8 19.12 -31.14 14.77
CA LEU A 8 19.52 -30.73 16.12
C LEU A 8 18.98 -29.31 16.31
N PRO A 9 18.29 -28.95 17.42
CA PRO A 9 17.66 -27.64 17.58
C PRO A 9 18.72 -26.54 17.53
N ALA A 10 18.91 -26.01 16.32
CA ALA A 10 19.84 -24.98 15.96
C ALA A 10 19.19 -24.19 14.83
N ILE A 11 19.44 -22.89 14.87
CA ILE A 11 18.95 -21.92 13.92
C ILE A 11 20.16 -21.20 13.33
N THR A 12 20.25 -21.13 12.00
CA THR A 12 21.28 -20.38 11.30
C THR A 12 20.62 -19.20 10.59
N TYR A 13 21.10 -17.99 10.85
CA TYR A 13 20.68 -16.79 10.15
C TYR A 13 21.74 -16.42 9.10
N THR A 14 21.34 -16.35 7.84
CA THR A 14 22.20 -15.93 6.73
C THR A 14 21.66 -14.64 6.11
N THR A 15 22.32 -13.52 6.40
CA THR A 15 21.94 -12.18 5.91
C THR A 15 22.88 -11.69 4.79
N ILE A 16 22.35 -10.85 3.89
CA ILE A 16 23.07 -10.25 2.75
C ILE A 16 23.62 -8.84 3.05
N GLY A 17 23.43 -8.33 4.27
CA GLY A 17 23.91 -7.01 4.67
C GLY A 17 23.52 -6.62 6.10
N GLY A 18 23.81 -5.36 6.46
CA GLY A 18 23.50 -4.81 7.78
C GLY A 18 24.47 -5.24 8.89
N ILE A 19 23.95 -5.28 10.12
CA ILE A 19 24.64 -5.74 11.33
C ILE A 19 23.86 -6.86 11.99
N ILE A 20 24.49 -7.56 12.93
CA ILE A 20 23.81 -8.49 13.82
C ILE A 20 23.41 -7.72 15.08
N ASP A 21 22.11 -7.45 15.23
CA ASP A 21 21.50 -6.87 16.43
C ASP A 21 20.47 -7.88 16.99
N LEU A 22 20.71 -8.41 18.19
CA LEU A 22 19.99 -9.55 18.75
C LEU A 22 19.33 -9.20 20.08
N TYR A 23 18.04 -9.51 20.19
CA TYR A 23 17.24 -9.39 21.41
C TYR A 23 16.82 -10.78 21.89
N LEU A 24 16.98 -11.03 23.19
CA LEU A 24 16.57 -12.29 23.83
C LEU A 24 15.48 -12.01 24.86
N PHE A 25 14.31 -12.62 24.67
CA PHE A 25 13.14 -12.47 25.53
C PHE A 25 12.94 -13.77 26.32
N THR A 26 12.99 -13.68 27.65
CA THR A 26 13.15 -14.86 28.53
C THR A 26 11.85 -15.35 29.18
N GLY A 27 10.72 -14.67 28.98
CA GLY A 27 9.43 -15.09 29.54
C GLY A 27 9.31 -14.81 31.05
N PRO A 28 8.69 -15.70 31.86
CA PRO A 28 8.72 -17.17 31.71
C PRO A 28 7.56 -17.79 30.93
N THR A 29 6.47 -17.07 30.69
CA THR A 29 5.35 -17.59 29.88
C THR A 29 5.45 -17.14 28.42
N PHE A 30 4.78 -17.85 27.51
CA PHE A 30 4.66 -17.42 26.11
C PHE A 30 4.09 -15.99 26.00
N HIS A 31 3.11 -15.65 26.85
CA HIS A 31 2.53 -14.31 26.87
C HIS A 31 3.56 -13.25 27.27
N ASP A 32 4.40 -13.52 28.28
CA ASP A 32 5.46 -12.60 28.70
C ASP A 32 6.50 -12.39 27.59
N VAL A 33 6.85 -13.45 26.85
CA VAL A 33 7.76 -13.35 25.69
C VAL A 33 7.19 -12.40 24.61
N ILE A 34 5.91 -12.54 24.26
CA ILE A 34 5.25 -11.66 23.29
C ILE A 34 5.18 -10.21 23.80
N GLN A 35 4.90 -10.00 25.09
CA GLN A 35 4.89 -8.66 25.68
C GLN A 35 6.27 -8.01 25.66
N GLN A 36 7.32 -8.73 26.05
CA GLN A 36 8.70 -8.24 26.00
C GLN A 36 9.13 -7.86 24.59
N TYR A 37 8.72 -8.65 23.57
CA TYR A 37 8.93 -8.31 22.17
C TYR A 37 8.24 -7.00 21.78
N TRP A 38 6.97 -6.81 22.15
CA TRP A 38 6.22 -5.56 21.89
C TRP A 38 6.79 -4.34 22.62
N ASP A 39 7.41 -4.51 23.79
CA ASP A 39 8.07 -3.40 24.48
C ASP A 39 9.30 -2.88 23.71
N VAL A 40 9.86 -3.68 22.78
CA VAL A 40 10.95 -3.26 21.88
C VAL A 40 10.42 -2.69 20.55
N ILE A 41 9.53 -3.41 19.87
CA ILE A 41 9.09 -3.03 18.51
C ILE A 41 7.89 -2.06 18.48
N GLY A 42 7.28 -1.79 19.64
CA GLY A 42 6.05 -1.02 19.75
C GLY A 42 4.83 -1.93 19.93
N LYS A 43 3.86 -1.43 20.72
CA LYS A 43 2.61 -2.15 21.00
C LYS A 43 1.65 -2.02 19.82
N PRO A 44 0.80 -3.04 19.57
CA PRO A 44 -0.26 -2.95 18.56
C PRO A 44 -1.12 -1.71 18.79
N MET A 45 -1.49 -1.02 17.70
CA MET A 45 -2.43 0.10 17.79
C MET A 45 -3.82 -0.38 18.23
N ILE A 46 -4.59 0.50 18.86
CA ILE A 46 -5.99 0.23 19.16
C ILE A 46 -6.81 0.52 17.90
N PRO A 47 -7.44 -0.48 17.25
CA PRO A 47 -8.24 -0.24 16.07
C PRO A 47 -9.57 0.46 16.43
N PRO A 48 -10.17 1.21 15.50
CA PRO A 48 -11.52 1.73 15.69
C PRO A 48 -12.53 0.56 15.76
N PHE A 49 -13.58 0.70 16.56
CA PHE A 49 -14.50 -0.41 16.83
C PHE A 49 -15.15 -0.99 15.57
N TRP A 50 -15.48 -0.15 14.58
CA TRP A 50 -16.10 -0.56 13.33
C TRP A 50 -15.22 -1.53 12.52
N SER A 51 -13.89 -1.45 12.65
CA SER A 51 -12.99 -2.32 11.89
C SER A 51 -12.95 -3.76 12.41
N LEU A 52 -13.67 -4.04 13.51
CA LEU A 52 -13.88 -5.39 14.05
C LEU A 52 -15.14 -6.05 13.49
N GLY A 53 -15.96 -5.28 12.76
CA GLY A 53 -17.16 -5.75 12.08
C GLY A 53 -16.86 -6.55 10.81
N PHE A 54 -17.91 -6.99 10.11
CA PHE A 54 -17.73 -7.68 8.83
C PHE A 54 -17.51 -6.68 7.69
N HIS A 55 -16.60 -6.98 6.77
CA HIS A 55 -16.22 -6.09 5.67
C HIS A 55 -16.55 -6.75 4.32
N LEU A 56 -17.15 -5.98 3.40
CA LEU A 56 -17.46 -6.41 2.03
C LEU A 56 -16.44 -5.85 1.06
N SER A 57 -15.75 -6.72 0.32
CA SER A 57 -14.79 -6.32 -0.72
C SER A 57 -14.82 -7.27 -1.92
N ARG A 58 -14.30 -6.78 -3.04
CA ARG A 58 -14.02 -7.53 -4.27
C ARG A 58 -13.23 -6.63 -5.23
N TRP A 59 -12.24 -7.22 -5.90
CA TRP A 59 -11.78 -6.72 -7.19
C TRP A 59 -12.81 -7.01 -8.29
N GLY A 60 -13.32 -5.97 -8.95
CA GLY A 60 -14.18 -6.12 -10.12
C GLY A 60 -15.67 -5.95 -9.82
N TYR A 61 -16.04 -4.93 -9.05
CA TYR A 61 -17.40 -4.41 -9.11
C TYR A 61 -17.67 -3.77 -10.48
N ASN A 62 -16.66 -3.12 -11.05
CA ASN A 62 -16.58 -2.48 -12.36
C ASN A 62 -17.52 -1.27 -12.57
N THR A 63 -18.65 -1.21 -11.88
CA THR A 63 -19.62 -0.10 -11.91
C THR A 63 -20.27 0.12 -10.54
N ILE A 64 -20.79 1.33 -10.32
CA ILE A 64 -21.55 1.67 -9.12
C ILE A 64 -22.85 0.86 -8.98
N ASP A 65 -23.47 0.48 -10.09
CA ASP A 65 -24.71 -0.32 -10.07
C ASP A 65 -24.45 -1.74 -9.56
N ASN A 66 -23.36 -2.37 -10.01
CA ASN A 66 -22.93 -3.68 -9.53
C ASN A 66 -22.53 -3.63 -8.05
N LEU A 67 -21.85 -2.55 -7.63
CA LEU A 67 -21.53 -2.31 -6.21
C LEU A 67 -22.82 -2.23 -5.38
N ARG A 68 -23.79 -1.40 -5.80
CA ARG A 68 -25.09 -1.27 -5.12
C ARG A 68 -25.87 -2.58 -5.12
N GLU A 69 -25.82 -3.35 -6.22
CA GLU A 69 -26.45 -4.67 -6.28
C GLU A 69 -25.82 -5.63 -5.27
N ARG A 70 -24.48 -5.68 -5.17
CA ARG A 70 -23.80 -6.49 -4.16
C ARG A 70 -24.24 -6.09 -2.75
N MET A 71 -24.28 -4.79 -2.46
CA MET A 71 -24.68 -4.26 -1.16
C MET A 71 -26.12 -4.65 -0.81
N ARG A 72 -27.05 -4.58 -1.77
CA ARG A 72 -28.46 -4.99 -1.59
C ARG A 72 -28.62 -6.49 -1.38
N ASN A 73 -27.82 -7.29 -2.09
CA ASN A 73 -27.87 -8.75 -2.03
C ASN A 73 -27.14 -9.32 -0.80
N ALA A 74 -26.46 -8.48 -0.02
CA ALA A 74 -25.84 -8.89 1.23
C ALA A 74 -26.89 -8.95 2.36
N ASP A 75 -27.41 -10.16 2.62
CA ASP A 75 -28.40 -10.42 3.69
C ASP A 75 -27.72 -10.75 5.03
N PHE A 76 -26.62 -10.07 5.35
CA PHE A 76 -25.90 -10.21 6.61
C PHE A 76 -25.34 -8.85 7.08
N PRO A 77 -25.16 -8.65 8.41
CA PRO A 77 -24.58 -7.42 8.94
C PRO A 77 -23.14 -7.20 8.45
N TYR A 78 -22.82 -5.98 8.01
CA TYR A 78 -21.47 -5.55 7.69
C TYR A 78 -21.29 -4.08 8.05
N ASP A 79 -20.06 -3.72 8.46
CA ASP A 79 -19.71 -2.40 8.98
C ASP A 79 -18.94 -1.56 7.97
N ALA A 80 -18.29 -2.18 6.98
CA ALA A 80 -17.51 -1.47 5.97
C ALA A 80 -17.67 -2.04 4.56
N GLN A 81 -17.83 -1.15 3.58
CA GLN A 81 -17.78 -1.47 2.15
C GLN A 81 -16.44 -1.00 1.58
N TRP A 82 -15.79 -1.89 0.84
CA TRP A 82 -14.48 -1.66 0.24
C TRP A 82 -14.62 -1.57 -1.26
N THR A 83 -13.74 -0.81 -1.89
CA THR A 83 -13.61 -0.80 -3.35
C THR A 83 -12.15 -0.95 -3.75
N ASP A 84 -11.95 -1.74 -4.79
CA ASP A 84 -10.66 -2.04 -5.38
C ASP A 84 -10.32 -1.04 -6.51
N ILE A 85 -9.24 -1.32 -7.25
CA ILE A 85 -8.67 -0.49 -8.32
C ILE A 85 -9.68 -0.11 -9.42
N ASP A 86 -10.78 -0.87 -9.59
CA ASP A 86 -11.78 -0.63 -10.63
C ASP A 86 -12.55 0.69 -10.43
N VAL A 87 -12.54 1.26 -9.23
CA VAL A 87 -13.09 2.60 -8.97
C VAL A 87 -12.29 3.72 -9.62
N MET A 88 -10.98 3.55 -9.75
CA MET A 88 -10.07 4.60 -10.19
C MET A 88 -10.26 4.94 -11.68
N SER A 89 -9.98 6.18 -12.06
CA SER A 89 -9.93 6.56 -13.48
C SER A 89 -8.62 6.06 -14.08
N SER A 90 -8.68 5.09 -14.98
CA SER A 90 -7.48 4.50 -15.61
C SER A 90 -6.44 4.02 -14.59
N THR A 91 -6.92 3.42 -13.48
CA THR A 91 -6.09 2.90 -12.39
C THR A 91 -5.12 3.91 -11.77
N LEU A 92 -5.45 5.22 -11.87
CA LEU A 92 -4.69 6.30 -11.25
C LEU A 92 -5.15 6.54 -9.81
N ASP A 93 -4.25 6.43 -8.85
CA ASP A 93 -4.52 6.76 -7.45
C ASP A 93 -5.09 8.17 -7.28
N TYR A 94 -5.87 8.37 -6.21
CA TYR A 94 -6.53 9.64 -5.90
C TYR A 94 -7.47 10.16 -7.01
N THR A 95 -7.97 9.25 -7.86
CA THR A 95 -9.01 9.54 -8.84
C THR A 95 -10.16 8.55 -8.70
N TYR A 96 -11.30 8.86 -9.32
CA TYR A 96 -12.38 7.89 -9.53
C TYR A 96 -13.03 8.09 -10.89
N SER A 97 -13.54 7.00 -11.46
CA SER A 97 -14.17 7.00 -12.78
C SER A 97 -15.49 7.76 -12.77
N GLN A 98 -15.52 8.91 -13.46
CA GLN A 98 -16.74 9.73 -13.65
C GLN A 98 -17.79 9.06 -14.55
N THR A 99 -17.45 7.92 -15.16
CA THR A 99 -18.35 7.15 -16.03
C THR A 99 -18.90 5.95 -15.29
N ASN A 100 -18.04 5.08 -14.76
CA ASN A 100 -18.47 3.81 -14.15
C ASN A 100 -18.89 3.98 -12.69
N PHE A 101 -18.30 4.96 -12.00
CA PHE A 101 -18.51 5.23 -10.57
C PHE A 101 -19.06 6.64 -10.33
N LYS A 102 -19.81 7.16 -11.30
CA LYS A 102 -20.53 8.43 -11.15
C LYS A 102 -21.50 8.35 -9.97
N GLY A 103 -21.41 9.31 -9.04
CA GLY A 103 -22.22 9.32 -7.81
C GLY A 103 -21.63 8.54 -6.64
N LEU A 104 -20.40 8.03 -6.76
CA LEU A 104 -19.70 7.36 -5.66
C LEU A 104 -19.61 8.23 -4.39
N PRO A 105 -19.28 9.54 -4.45
CA PRO A 105 -19.31 10.40 -3.25
C PRO A 105 -20.65 10.40 -2.51
N ASP A 106 -21.77 10.36 -3.24
CA ASP A 106 -23.10 10.33 -2.64
C ASP A 106 -23.39 8.97 -2.00
N LEU A 107 -23.01 7.88 -2.66
CA LEU A 107 -23.11 6.53 -2.08
C LEU A 107 -22.30 6.38 -0.79
N VAL A 108 -21.10 6.96 -0.72
CA VAL A 108 -20.28 6.92 0.51
C VAL A 108 -20.96 7.69 1.64
N ARG A 109 -21.55 8.86 1.34
CA ARG A 109 -22.34 9.60 2.35
C ARG A 109 -23.59 8.85 2.79
N GLU A 110 -24.27 8.13 1.89
CA GLU A 110 -25.40 7.26 2.23
C GLU A 110 -24.97 6.16 3.20
N LEU A 111 -23.85 5.47 2.91
CA LEU A 111 -23.26 4.44 3.79
C LEU A 111 -22.98 4.99 5.19
N GLN A 112 -22.34 6.15 5.27
CA GLN A 112 -22.02 6.80 6.54
C GLN A 112 -23.26 7.23 7.33
N PHE A 113 -24.30 7.70 6.63
CA PHE A 113 -25.59 8.01 7.25
C PHE A 113 -26.26 6.75 7.84
N GLU A 114 -26.06 5.59 7.24
CA GLU A 114 -26.50 4.28 7.76
C GLU A 114 -25.60 3.72 8.88
N GLY A 115 -24.54 4.44 9.28
CA GLY A 115 -23.58 4.00 10.29
C GLY A 115 -22.53 3.01 9.78
N LYS A 116 -22.36 2.90 8.45
CA LYS A 116 -21.33 2.07 7.82
C LYS A 116 -20.15 2.93 7.36
N HIS A 117 -19.05 2.27 7.06
CA HIS A 117 -17.78 2.89 6.71
C HIS A 117 -17.38 2.52 5.28
N TYR A 118 -16.55 3.36 4.67
CA TYR A 118 -16.03 3.14 3.33
C TYR A 118 -14.51 3.08 3.34
N VAL A 119 -13.93 2.03 2.74
CA VAL A 119 -12.48 1.85 2.63
C VAL A 119 -12.09 1.85 1.16
N ASN A 120 -11.18 2.73 0.78
CA ASN A 120 -10.66 2.79 -0.58
C ASN A 120 -9.25 2.16 -0.66
N LEU A 121 -8.97 1.48 -1.76
CA LEU A 121 -7.61 1.07 -2.09
C LEU A 121 -6.79 2.26 -2.59
N ILE A 122 -5.51 2.32 -2.21
CA ILE A 122 -4.48 3.19 -2.79
C ILE A 122 -3.19 2.36 -2.96
N ASP A 123 -2.61 2.40 -4.14
CA ASP A 123 -1.30 1.81 -4.42
C ASP A 123 -0.18 2.85 -4.18
N PRO A 124 1.06 2.44 -3.84
CA PRO A 124 2.15 3.39 -3.66
C PRO A 124 2.67 3.94 -4.99
N ALA A 125 2.58 3.16 -6.08
CA ALA A 125 3.24 3.48 -7.34
C ALA A 125 2.41 4.47 -8.19
N ILE A 126 2.96 5.64 -8.47
CA ILE A 126 2.24 6.75 -9.11
C ILE A 126 2.52 6.77 -10.61
N SER A 127 1.48 6.75 -11.44
CA SER A 127 1.62 6.81 -12.91
C SER A 127 2.44 8.02 -13.34
N SER A 128 3.38 7.81 -14.26
CA SER A 128 4.35 8.80 -14.69
C SER A 128 4.14 9.28 -16.13
N THR A 129 3.01 8.95 -16.74
CA THR A 129 2.79 9.09 -18.20
C THR A 129 1.82 10.20 -18.59
N GLN A 130 1.12 10.79 -17.62
CA GLN A 130 0.18 11.87 -17.88
C GLN A 130 0.90 13.16 -18.28
N SER A 131 0.20 14.05 -19.00
CA SER A 131 0.76 15.35 -19.37
C SER A 131 0.95 16.22 -18.13
N THR A 132 1.99 17.05 -18.14
CA THR A 132 2.32 17.94 -17.02
C THR A 132 1.14 18.82 -16.62
N GLY A 133 0.79 18.80 -15.33
CA GLY A 133 -0.33 19.54 -14.74
C GLY A 133 -1.69 18.83 -14.84
N SER A 134 -1.75 17.61 -15.37
CA SER A 134 -3.00 16.83 -15.48
C SER A 134 -3.14 15.74 -14.41
N TYR A 135 -2.08 15.41 -13.67
CA TYR A 135 -2.11 14.41 -12.62
C TYR A 135 -1.34 14.88 -11.38
N PRO A 136 -2.01 15.63 -10.48
CA PRO A 136 -1.37 16.28 -9.34
C PRO A 136 -0.52 15.38 -8.43
N PRO A 137 -0.91 14.11 -8.13
CA PRO A 137 -0.05 13.21 -7.36
C PRO A 137 1.35 13.08 -7.95
N TYR A 138 1.47 12.90 -9.27
CA TYR A 138 2.76 12.82 -9.95
C TYR A 138 3.46 14.19 -10.03
N ASP A 139 2.75 15.21 -10.51
CA ASP A 139 3.32 16.55 -10.70
C ASP A 139 3.88 17.14 -9.39
N ASP A 140 3.13 17.03 -8.29
CA ASP A 140 3.55 17.48 -6.97
C ASP A 140 4.73 16.65 -6.45
N GLY A 141 4.72 15.34 -6.68
CA GLY A 141 5.80 14.44 -6.25
C GLY A 141 7.13 14.75 -6.95
N VAL A 142 7.10 14.99 -8.27
CA VAL A 142 8.29 15.41 -9.03
C VAL A 142 8.81 16.75 -8.50
N LYS A 143 7.91 17.72 -8.28
CA LYS A 143 8.27 19.05 -7.76
C LYS A 143 8.93 18.98 -6.38
N GLN A 144 8.50 18.05 -5.53
CA GLN A 144 9.05 17.88 -4.18
C GLN A 144 10.30 16.99 -4.13
N GLY A 145 10.58 16.25 -5.21
CA GLY A 145 11.72 15.34 -5.30
C GLY A 145 11.57 14.13 -4.36
N ILE A 146 10.38 13.53 -4.31
CA ILE A 146 10.04 12.44 -3.38
C ILE A 146 10.13 11.04 -3.99
N PHE A 147 10.25 10.93 -5.32
CA PHE A 147 10.33 9.64 -5.99
C PHE A 147 11.73 9.05 -5.90
N MET A 148 11.81 7.72 -5.82
CA MET A 148 13.06 6.98 -5.88
C MET A 148 13.81 7.25 -7.20
N THR A 149 15.13 7.33 -7.12
CA THR A 149 16.01 7.55 -8.27
C THR A 149 16.86 6.31 -8.55
N LYS A 150 17.39 6.23 -9.78
CA LYS A 150 18.39 5.23 -10.14
C LYS A 150 19.65 5.43 -9.29
N PHE A 151 20.40 4.34 -9.09
CA PHE A 151 21.63 4.34 -8.31
C PHE A 151 22.63 5.41 -8.81
N ASN A 152 23.10 6.26 -7.90
CA ASN A 152 24.01 7.38 -8.19
C ASN A 152 23.53 8.33 -9.32
N SER A 153 22.21 8.49 -9.48
CA SER A 153 21.60 9.36 -10.48
C SER A 153 20.49 10.21 -9.88
N THR A 154 20.15 11.30 -10.57
CA THR A 154 18.96 12.12 -10.29
C THR A 154 17.76 11.69 -11.14
N GLU A 155 17.93 10.74 -12.07
CA GLU A 155 16.85 10.20 -12.87
C GLU A 155 15.96 9.28 -12.02
N LEU A 156 14.64 9.39 -12.20
CA LEU A 156 13.68 8.53 -11.51
C LEU A 156 13.86 7.07 -11.95
N ILE A 157 13.68 6.15 -11.01
CA ILE A 157 13.44 4.75 -11.35
C ILE A 157 11.96 4.61 -11.76
N ILE A 158 11.72 4.05 -12.93
CA ILE A 158 10.38 3.84 -13.47
C ILE A 158 10.14 2.34 -13.60
N GLY A 159 9.12 1.83 -12.90
CA GLY A 159 8.65 0.45 -13.02
C GLY A 159 7.33 0.40 -13.76
N GLN A 160 6.60 -0.70 -13.57
CA GLN A 160 5.28 -0.87 -14.17
C GLN A 160 4.31 -1.53 -13.18
N VAL A 161 3.15 -0.90 -12.97
CA VAL A 161 2.06 -1.44 -12.14
C VAL A 161 0.73 -1.25 -12.90
N TRP A 162 -0.41 -1.28 -12.21
CA TRP A 162 -1.75 -1.18 -12.79
C TRP A 162 -1.96 -0.01 -13.76
N PRO A 163 -1.43 1.22 -13.55
CA PRO A 163 -1.61 2.31 -14.51
C PRO A 163 -0.52 2.37 -15.61
N GLY A 164 0.26 1.30 -15.80
CA GLY A 164 1.40 1.28 -16.71
C GLY A 164 2.67 1.79 -16.03
N ASN A 165 3.41 2.68 -16.69
CA ASN A 165 4.69 3.16 -16.16
C ASN A 165 4.46 4.02 -14.90
N THR A 166 5.18 3.69 -13.84
CA THR A 166 5.02 4.32 -12.53
C THR A 166 6.35 4.72 -11.91
N ALA A 167 6.33 5.84 -11.19
CA ALA A 167 7.39 6.23 -10.25
C ALA A 167 7.00 5.81 -8.83
N PHE A 168 7.98 5.48 -8.00
CA PHE A 168 7.74 4.99 -6.64
C PHE A 168 8.15 6.03 -5.60
N PRO A 169 7.23 6.50 -4.75
CA PRO A 169 7.54 7.38 -3.64
C PRO A 169 8.52 6.75 -2.64
N ASP A 170 9.51 7.51 -2.20
CA ASP A 170 10.41 7.11 -1.11
C ASP A 170 9.80 7.50 0.23
N PHE A 171 9.14 6.56 0.91
CA PHE A 171 8.53 6.82 2.23
C PHE A 171 9.55 7.01 3.38
N THR A 172 10.86 6.86 3.12
CA THR A 172 11.91 7.24 4.08
C THR A 172 12.25 8.73 4.01
N ASN A 173 11.92 9.39 2.89
CA ASN A 173 12.03 10.83 2.75
C ASN A 173 10.88 11.52 3.51
N PRO A 174 11.18 12.43 4.47
CA PRO A 174 10.15 13.04 5.32
C PRO A 174 9.11 13.88 4.54
N LYS A 175 9.44 14.37 3.35
CA LYS A 175 8.49 15.11 2.49
C LYS A 175 7.41 14.20 1.89
N THR A 176 7.71 12.91 1.73
CA THR A 176 6.78 11.94 1.14
C THR A 176 5.55 11.75 2.01
N THR A 177 5.71 11.73 3.34
CA THR A 177 4.58 11.64 4.27
C THR A 177 3.64 12.85 4.15
N GLU A 178 4.21 14.06 4.03
CA GLU A 178 3.43 15.29 3.83
C GLU A 178 2.70 15.27 2.48
N TRP A 179 3.40 14.93 1.40
CA TRP A 179 2.80 14.77 0.07
C TRP A 179 1.67 13.73 0.06
N TRP A 180 1.88 12.55 0.63
CA TRP A 180 0.88 11.47 0.71
C TRP A 180 -0.36 11.92 1.49
N THR A 181 -0.16 12.57 2.63
CA THR A 181 -1.24 13.10 3.47
C THR A 181 -2.02 14.20 2.73
N ASN A 182 -1.36 15.07 1.98
CA ASN A 182 -2.02 16.11 1.20
C ASN A 182 -2.81 15.54 0.00
N CYS A 183 -2.29 14.51 -0.67
CA CYS A 183 -3.03 13.78 -1.70
C CYS A 183 -4.27 13.10 -1.11
N ALA A 184 -4.11 12.39 0.02
CA ALA A 184 -5.19 11.78 0.77
C ALA A 184 -6.26 12.80 1.19
N ALA A 185 -5.87 13.94 1.78
CA ALA A 185 -6.79 14.97 2.23
C ALA A 185 -7.60 15.58 1.07
N ARG A 186 -6.94 15.92 -0.05
CA ARG A 186 -7.61 16.43 -1.25
C ARG A 186 -8.60 15.42 -1.82
N PHE A 187 -8.27 14.13 -1.79
CA PHE A 187 -9.17 13.09 -2.26
C PHE A 187 -10.32 12.83 -1.29
N HIS A 188 -10.05 12.92 0.02
CA HIS A 188 -11.05 12.81 1.09
C HIS A 188 -12.13 13.90 0.99
N ASP A 189 -11.75 15.12 0.57
CA ASP A 189 -12.71 16.20 0.30
C ASP A 189 -13.69 15.87 -0.85
N ILE A 190 -13.34 14.92 -1.72
CA ILE A 190 -14.17 14.47 -2.85
C ILE A 190 -14.97 13.23 -2.45
N ILE A 191 -14.30 12.21 -1.89
CA ILE A 191 -14.87 10.96 -1.41
C ILE A 191 -14.47 10.82 0.06
N PRO A 192 -15.39 10.98 1.03
CA PRO A 192 -15.05 10.95 2.44
C PRO A 192 -14.85 9.50 2.92
N PHE A 193 -13.73 8.88 2.56
CA PHE A 193 -13.40 7.51 2.99
C PHE A 193 -12.96 7.47 4.47
N ASP A 194 -13.26 6.36 5.14
CA ASP A 194 -13.00 6.15 6.57
C ASP A 194 -11.73 5.34 6.85
N GLY A 195 -11.14 4.74 5.81
CA GLY A 195 -9.90 3.98 5.90
C GLY A 195 -9.28 3.76 4.52
N MET A 196 -8.01 3.36 4.51
CA MET A 196 -7.26 3.04 3.30
C MET A 196 -6.78 1.59 3.35
N LEU A 197 -7.01 0.87 2.26
CA LEU A 197 -6.27 -0.34 1.93
C LEU A 197 -5.03 0.09 1.14
N ILE A 198 -3.85 -0.13 1.70
CA ILE A 198 -2.57 0.06 1.00
C ILE A 198 -2.12 -1.30 0.46
N ASP A 199 -1.98 -1.43 -0.86
CA ASP A 199 -1.59 -2.66 -1.53
C ASP A 199 -0.31 -2.45 -2.37
N MET A 200 0.25 -3.52 -2.94
CA MET A 200 1.40 -3.48 -3.87
C MET A 200 2.67 -2.85 -3.28
N ASN A 201 2.84 -2.92 -1.96
CA ASN A 201 3.81 -2.14 -1.19
C ASN A 201 5.04 -2.93 -0.71
N GLU A 202 5.35 -4.06 -1.34
CA GLU A 202 6.62 -4.77 -1.15
C GLU A 202 7.88 -3.92 -1.41
N PRO A 203 7.98 -3.03 -2.43
CA PRO A 203 7.02 -2.61 -3.48
C PRO A 203 6.97 -3.56 -4.69
N SER A 204 5.76 -3.81 -5.20
CA SER A 204 5.54 -4.67 -6.36
C SER A 204 5.77 -3.94 -7.69
N SER A 205 6.27 -4.68 -8.69
CA SER A 205 6.45 -4.24 -10.08
C SER A 205 6.19 -5.40 -11.02
N PHE A 206 5.51 -5.15 -12.14
CA PHE A 206 5.21 -6.14 -13.18
C PHE A 206 6.39 -6.41 -14.12
N ILE A 207 7.49 -5.68 -13.93
CA ILE A 207 8.75 -5.86 -14.65
C ILE A 207 9.90 -5.95 -13.65
N ASP A 208 10.93 -6.71 -14.02
CA ASP A 208 12.13 -6.89 -13.21
C ASP A 208 12.95 -5.59 -13.17
N GLY A 209 13.09 -5.02 -11.97
CA GLY A 209 13.88 -3.81 -11.74
C GLY A 209 13.21 -2.54 -12.21
N SER A 210 13.42 -2.17 -13.48
CA SER A 210 12.92 -0.92 -14.06
C SER A 210 12.72 -1.04 -15.57
N MET A 211 12.15 -0.01 -16.20
CA MET A 211 12.01 0.09 -17.66
C MET A 211 13.35 0.00 -18.41
N ASP A 212 14.46 0.30 -17.75
CA ASP A 212 15.82 0.22 -18.30
C ASP A 212 16.60 -1.01 -17.77
N GLY A 213 15.93 -1.91 -17.04
CA GLY A 213 16.52 -3.04 -16.32
C GLY A 213 17.26 -2.62 -15.04
N CYS A 214 18.16 -3.49 -14.57
CA CYS A 214 19.05 -3.24 -13.42
C CYS A 214 20.49 -3.04 -13.85
N THR A 215 21.30 -2.44 -12.99
CA THR A 215 22.73 -2.30 -13.23
C THR A 215 23.48 -3.60 -12.94
N ASN A 216 24.61 -3.83 -13.62
CA ASN A 216 25.46 -4.97 -13.30
C ASN A 216 26.45 -4.61 -12.17
N ASN A 217 25.99 -4.70 -10.92
CA ASN A 217 26.78 -4.43 -9.73
C ASN A 217 26.56 -5.49 -8.64
N ASN A 218 27.29 -5.40 -7.53
CA ASN A 218 27.25 -6.38 -6.43
C ASN A 218 25.99 -6.26 -5.52
N LEU A 219 25.17 -5.23 -5.67
CA LEU A 219 23.87 -5.11 -5.01
C LEU A 219 22.81 -5.87 -5.80
N ASP A 220 22.77 -5.67 -7.12
CA ASP A 220 21.86 -6.35 -8.04
C ASP A 220 22.27 -7.81 -8.30
N ASN A 221 23.57 -8.13 -8.16
CA ASN A 221 24.16 -9.47 -8.32
C ASN A 221 25.04 -9.80 -7.09
N PRO A 222 24.44 -10.08 -5.93
CA PRO A 222 25.19 -10.31 -4.70
C PRO A 222 25.94 -11.65 -4.74
N PRO A 223 27.03 -11.80 -3.96
CA PRO A 223 27.79 -13.05 -3.88
C PRO A 223 27.00 -14.20 -3.23
N PHE A 224 25.91 -13.89 -2.55
CA PHE A 224 24.97 -14.85 -1.97
C PHE A 224 23.54 -14.37 -2.24
N VAL A 225 22.70 -15.25 -2.77
CA VAL A 225 21.27 -15.00 -3.02
C VAL A 225 20.49 -15.92 -2.08
N PRO A 226 19.70 -15.37 -1.14
CA PRO A 226 18.84 -16.18 -0.27
C PRO A 226 17.86 -17.03 -1.07
N SER A 227 17.46 -18.18 -0.52
CA SER A 227 16.38 -18.98 -1.10
C SER A 227 15.03 -18.25 -1.01
N GLU A 228 14.19 -18.42 -2.05
CA GLU A 228 12.78 -17.99 -2.05
C GLU A 228 11.91 -18.90 -1.17
#